data_AF-A0A3A0APW0-F1
#
_entry.id   AF-A0A3A0APW0-F1
#
_cell.length_a   1.000
_cell.length_b   1.000
_cell.length_c   1.000
_cell.angle_alpha   90.00
_cell.angle_beta   90.00
_cell.angle_gamma   90.00
#
_symmetry.space_group_name_H-M   'P 1'
#
loop_
_entity.id
_entity.type
_entity.pdbx_description
1 polymer ?
#
loop_
_entity_poly.entity_id
_entity_poly.type
_entity_poly.pdbx_seq_one_letter_code
_entity_poly.pdbx_strand_id
1 'polypeptide(L)'
;MSYTATAHDPDGDDVTILVENKPAWVVEQPRNGDTSAIVLEIVRPQGPPESHEIKLRATDSRGAQAEFTLTIEVVVPPEAPQETPGENGVGAASNDSTEPPTEEPVPTEEPVPTEEPVPTQPSDASEPPPSEQPGE
;
A
#
# COMPACT_ATOMS: atom_id res chain seq x y z
N MET A 1 -12.55 3.67 -1.60
CA MET A 1 -13.54 2.66 -2.08
C MET A 1 -13.46 1.49 -1.13
N SER A 2 -14.57 0.80 -0.81
CA SER A 2 -14.53 -0.40 0.00
C SER A 2 -15.30 -1.54 -0.66
N TYR A 3 -14.88 -2.76 -0.39
CA TYR A 3 -15.55 -3.99 -0.80
C TYR A 3 -15.78 -4.86 0.42
N THR A 4 -17.01 -5.33 0.61
CA THR A 4 -17.34 -6.26 1.69
C THR A 4 -17.58 -7.63 1.10
N ALA A 5 -16.81 -8.61 1.54
CA ALA A 5 -17.04 -10.02 1.22
C ALA A 5 -17.72 -10.69 2.42
N THR A 6 -18.74 -11.49 2.12
CA THR A 6 -19.44 -12.31 3.12
C THR A 6 -19.57 -13.73 2.59
N ALA A 7 -19.37 -14.71 3.46
CA ALA A 7 -19.60 -16.11 3.20
C ALA A 7 -20.77 -16.61 4.05
N HIS A 8 -21.50 -17.60 3.54
CA HIS A 8 -22.61 -18.23 4.23
C HIS A 8 -22.55 -19.73 4.00
N ASP A 9 -22.48 -20.49 5.08
CA ASP A 9 -22.59 -21.94 5.06
C ASP A 9 -24.07 -22.36 5.25
N PRO A 10 -24.68 -23.15 4.34
CA PRO A 10 -26.07 -23.59 4.46
C PRO A 10 -26.37 -24.48 5.67
N ASP A 11 -25.37 -25.21 6.16
CA ASP A 11 -25.49 -26.11 7.31
C ASP A 11 -25.27 -25.37 8.65
N GLY A 12 -24.88 -24.09 8.59
CA GLY A 12 -24.67 -23.21 9.73
C GLY A 12 -23.32 -23.40 10.40
N ASP A 13 -22.35 -24.01 9.72
CA ASP A 13 -20.98 -24.10 10.21
C ASP A 13 -20.28 -22.73 10.20
N ASP A 14 -19.33 -22.55 11.12
CA ASP A 14 -18.42 -21.40 11.08
C ASP A 14 -17.60 -21.41 9.79
N VAL A 15 -17.51 -20.24 9.16
CA VAL A 15 -16.70 -20.00 7.96
C VAL A 15 -15.62 -19.00 8.28
N THR A 16 -14.41 -19.25 7.79
CA THR A 16 -13.30 -18.29 7.83
C THR A 16 -12.95 -17.86 6.42
N ILE A 17 -12.82 -16.55 6.20
CA ILE A 17 -12.33 -15.97 4.94
C ILE A 17 -10.83 -15.70 5.06
N LEU A 18 -10.05 -16.19 4.10
CA LEU A 18 -8.66 -15.83 3.87
C LEU A 18 -8.55 -14.90 2.66
N VAL A 19 -7.73 -13.86 2.77
CA VAL A 19 -7.42 -12.93 1.68
C VAL A 19 -6.00 -13.18 1.20
N GLU A 20 -5.83 -13.50 -0.08
CA GLU A 20 -4.55 -13.81 -0.72
C GLU A 20 -4.26 -12.82 -1.86
N ASN A 21 -2.97 -12.64 -2.18
CA ASN A 21 -2.50 -11.74 -3.25
C ASN A 21 -2.95 -10.27 -3.11
N LYS A 22 -3.20 -9.82 -1.87
CA LYS A 22 -3.65 -8.46 -1.57
C LYS A 22 -2.53 -7.42 -1.82
N PRO A 23 -2.74 -6.39 -2.67
CA PRO A 23 -1.81 -5.27 -2.80
C PRO A 23 -1.60 -4.52 -1.48
N ALA A 24 -0.45 -3.85 -1.33
CA ALA A 24 -0.11 -3.12 -0.10
C ALA A 24 -1.06 -1.94 0.19
N TRP A 25 -1.62 -1.32 -0.85
CA TRP A 25 -2.57 -0.21 -0.74
C TRP A 25 -4.03 -0.66 -0.46
N VAL A 26 -4.29 -1.97 -0.36
CA VAL A 26 -5.55 -2.50 0.16
C VAL A 26 -5.39 -2.82 1.63
N VAL A 27 -6.24 -2.25 2.47
CA VAL A 27 -6.28 -2.52 3.91
C VAL A 27 -7.37 -3.56 4.17
N GLU A 28 -6.98 -4.64 4.85
CA GLU A 28 -7.92 -5.66 5.30
C GLU A 28 -8.43 -5.29 6.70
N GLN A 29 -9.75 -5.35 6.88
CA GLN A 29 -10.43 -5.03 8.13
C GLN A 29 -11.36 -6.18 8.50
N PRO A 30 -10.93 -7.08 9.41
CA PRO A 30 -11.80 -8.13 9.91
C PRO A 30 -12.97 -7.53 10.69
N ARG A 31 -14.16 -8.12 10.54
CA ARG A 31 -15.28 -7.76 11.39
C ARG A 31 -15.09 -8.41 12.75
N ASN A 32 -15.05 -7.60 13.80
CA ASN A 32 -14.96 -8.09 15.17
C ASN A 32 -16.01 -9.16 15.45
N GLY A 33 -15.56 -10.38 15.74
CA GLY A 33 -16.41 -11.51 16.10
C GLY A 33 -17.13 -12.18 14.93
N ASP A 34 -16.85 -11.81 13.68
CA ASP A 34 -17.46 -12.39 12.49
C ASP A 34 -16.38 -12.77 11.47
N THR A 35 -15.98 -14.05 11.46
CA THR A 35 -14.96 -14.61 10.55
C THR A 35 -15.50 -14.88 9.15
N SER A 36 -16.83 -14.84 8.99
CA SER A 36 -17.53 -15.03 7.73
C SER A 36 -17.62 -13.72 6.93
N ALA A 37 -17.10 -12.61 7.45
CA ALA A 37 -17.09 -11.32 6.77
C ALA A 37 -15.74 -10.60 6.88
N ILE A 38 -15.31 -10.01 5.76
CA ILE A 38 -14.11 -9.18 5.69
C ILE A 38 -14.41 -7.92 4.86
N VAL A 39 -13.87 -6.78 5.30
CA VAL A 39 -13.90 -5.53 4.54
C VAL A 39 -12.51 -5.26 3.96
N LEU A 40 -12.45 -5.04 2.65
CA LEU A 40 -11.27 -4.57 1.94
C LEU A 40 -11.43 -3.08 1.65
N GLU A 41 -10.61 -2.25 2.28
CA GLU A 41 -10.56 -0.82 2.01
C GLU A 41 -9.45 -0.52 0.99
N ILE A 42 -9.84 0.06 -0.15
CA ILE A 42 -8.93 0.45 -1.23
C ILE A 42 -8.49 1.89 -0.98
N VAL A 43 -7.25 2.05 -0.54
CA VAL A 43 -6.68 3.34 -0.11
C VAL A 43 -5.63 3.80 -1.11
N ARG A 44 -5.93 4.87 -1.86
CA ARG A 44 -5.02 5.52 -2.83
C ARG A 44 -4.21 4.49 -3.65
N PRO A 45 -4.82 3.80 -4.63
CA PRO A 45 -4.09 2.87 -5.50
C PRO A 45 -2.80 3.50 -6.02
N GLN A 46 -1.69 2.81 -5.81
CA GLN A 46 -0.36 3.23 -6.25
C GLN A 46 0.12 2.27 -7.34
N GLY A 47 0.95 2.76 -8.25
CA GLY A 47 1.58 1.96 -9.29
C GLY A 47 1.19 2.39 -10.71
N PRO A 48 1.75 1.72 -11.73
CA PRO A 48 1.34 1.92 -13.11
C PRO A 48 -0.12 1.49 -13.32
N PRO A 49 -0.76 1.92 -14.43
CA PRO A 49 -2.07 1.41 -14.78
C PRO A 49 -2.00 -0.10 -15.05
N GLU A 50 -2.48 -0.90 -14.11
CA GLU A 50 -2.43 -2.36 -14.16
C GLU A 50 -3.58 -3.02 -13.37
N SER A 51 -3.86 -4.27 -13.70
CA SER A 51 -4.85 -5.10 -13.01
C SER A 51 -4.23 -5.88 -11.86
N HIS A 52 -4.88 -5.84 -10.70
CA HIS A 52 -4.51 -6.60 -9.50
C HIS A 52 -5.60 -7.60 -9.17
N GLU A 53 -5.24 -8.87 -8.95
CA GLU A 53 -6.16 -9.93 -8.55
C GLU A 53 -5.99 -10.27 -7.07
N ILE A 54 -7.09 -10.13 -6.31
CA ILE A 54 -7.18 -10.51 -4.91
C ILE A 54 -8.04 -11.77 -4.84
N LYS A 55 -7.51 -12.84 -4.25
CA LYS A 55 -8.26 -14.09 -4.04
C LYS A 55 -8.83 -14.11 -2.63
N LEU A 56 -10.11 -14.44 -2.53
CA LEU A 56 -10.83 -14.64 -1.30
C LEU A 56 -11.21 -16.12 -1.22
N ARG A 57 -10.74 -16.80 -0.17
CA ARG A 57 -11.08 -18.20 0.07
C ARG A 57 -11.88 -18.32 1.36
N ALA A 58 -13.14 -18.71 1.24
CA ALA A 58 -13.98 -19.13 2.35
C ALA A 58 -13.71 -20.61 2.65
N THR A 59 -13.48 -20.96 3.92
CA THR A 59 -13.30 -22.33 4.38
C THR A 59 -14.22 -22.60 5.56
N ASP A 60 -15.03 -23.66 5.48
CA ASP A 60 -15.87 -24.08 6.61
C ASP A 60 -15.05 -24.88 7.65
N SER A 61 -15.66 -25.16 8.80
CA SER A 61 -15.04 -25.96 9.87
C SER A 61 -14.71 -27.41 9.49
N ARG A 62 -15.28 -27.92 8.39
CA ARG A 62 -15.10 -29.28 7.85
C ARG A 62 -14.06 -29.34 6.72
N GLY A 63 -13.51 -28.20 6.34
CA GLY A 63 -12.51 -28.05 5.29
C GLY A 63 -13.06 -27.88 3.87
N ALA A 64 -14.37 -27.76 3.67
CA ALA A 64 -14.92 -27.38 2.37
C ALA A 64 -14.56 -25.93 2.04
N GLN A 65 -14.33 -25.63 0.76
CA GLN A 65 -13.82 -24.34 0.32
C GLN A 65 -14.64 -23.75 -0.82
N ALA A 66 -14.77 -22.43 -0.81
CA ALA A 66 -15.25 -21.63 -1.93
C ALA A 66 -14.27 -20.50 -2.21
N GLU A 67 -13.99 -20.24 -3.48
CA GLU A 67 -13.05 -19.20 -3.91
C GLU A 67 -13.77 -18.11 -4.73
N PHE A 68 -13.34 -16.87 -4.53
CA PHE A 68 -13.77 -15.70 -5.29
C PHE A 68 -12.56 -14.84 -5.64
N THR A 69 -12.52 -14.31 -6.86
CA THR A 69 -11.45 -13.41 -7.30
C THR A 69 -12.01 -12.01 -7.52
N LEU A 70 -11.44 -11.03 -6.82
CA LEU A 70 -11.69 -9.61 -7.03
C LEU A 70 -10.58 -9.03 -7.90
N THR A 71 -10.94 -8.44 -9.04
CA THR A 71 -10.01 -7.71 -9.89
C THR A 71 -10.14 -6.21 -9.68
N ILE A 72 -9.02 -5.54 -9.43
CA ILE A 72 -8.93 -4.08 -9.32
C ILE A 72 -8.05 -3.56 -10.45
N GLU A 73 -8.61 -2.70 -11.28
CA GLU A 73 -7.88 -2.03 -12.36
C GLU A 73 -7.46 -0.62 -11.90
N VAL A 74 -6.16 -0.34 -11.94
CA VAL A 74 -5.63 1.01 -11.75
C VAL A 74 -5.59 1.68 -13.13
N VAL A 75 -6.19 2.86 -13.24
CA VAL A 75 -6.21 3.63 -14.49
C VAL A 75 -5.59 5.00 -14.28
N VAL A 76 -4.89 5.51 -15.31
CA VAL A 76 -4.40 6.89 -15.31
C VAL A 76 -5.58 7.80 -15.69
N PRO A 77 -5.90 8.84 -14.90
CA PRO A 77 -6.93 9.78 -15.26
C PRO A 77 -6.57 10.52 -16.56
N PRO A 78 -7.55 10.94 -17.37
CA PRO A 78 -7.26 11.70 -18.58
C PRO A 78 -6.48 12.98 -18.24
N GLU A 79 -5.46 13.30 -19.02
CA GLU A 79 -4.73 14.55 -18.88
C GLU A 79 -5.67 15.73 -19.07
N ALA A 80 -5.54 16.75 -18.21
CA ALA A 80 -6.28 17.99 -18.39
C ALA A 80 -5.89 18.63 -19.73
N PRO A 81 -6.80 19.34 -20.42
CA PRO A 81 -6.48 20.06 -21.63
C PRO A 81 -5.26 20.96 -21.40
N GLN A 82 -4.17 20.69 -22.11
CA GLN A 82 -3.03 21.59 -22.12
C GLN A 82 -3.45 22.82 -22.92
N GLU A 83 -3.40 24.01 -22.31
CA GLU A 83 -3.50 25.23 -23.08
C GLU A 83 -2.25 25.28 -23.97
N THR A 84 -2.40 25.00 -25.26
CA THR A 84 -1.34 25.25 -26.23
C THR A 84 -0.99 26.73 -26.15
N PRO A 85 0.26 27.14 -25.85
CA PRO A 85 0.64 28.54 -25.94
C PRO A 85 0.24 29.03 -27.33
N GLY A 86 -0.67 30.00 -27.37
CA GLY A 86 -1.17 30.56 -28.60
C GLY A 86 0.01 30.99 -29.46
N GLU A 87 -0.02 30.56 -30.73
CA GLU A 87 0.92 30.99 -31.75
C GLU A 87 0.94 32.52 -31.77
N ASN A 88 1.99 33.08 -31.17
CA ASN A 88 2.09 34.51 -30.89
C ASN A 88 2.33 35.21 -32.23
N GLY A 89 1.31 35.92 -32.70
CA GLY A 89 1.38 36.73 -33.92
C GLY A 89 2.57 37.68 -33.86
N VAL A 90 3.32 37.72 -34.96
CA VAL A 90 4.44 38.64 -35.18
C VAL A 90 3.99 40.10 -35.00
N GLY A 91 4.29 40.68 -33.85
CA GLY A 91 4.13 42.10 -33.54
C GLY A 91 5.46 42.67 -33.09
N ALA A 92 6.21 43.26 -34.02
CA ALA A 92 7.47 43.92 -33.75
C ALA A 92 7.29 45.05 -32.72
N ALA A 93 8.05 45.00 -31.64
CA ALA A 93 8.45 46.18 -30.89
C ALA A 93 9.88 45.97 -30.39
N SER A 94 10.77 46.83 -30.91
CA SER A 94 12.18 46.88 -30.62
C SER A 94 12.44 47.36 -29.19
N ASN A 95 13.13 46.55 -28.40
CA ASN A 95 13.76 46.99 -27.16
C ASN A 95 15.20 46.44 -27.13
N ASP A 96 16.08 47.16 -27.82
CA ASP A 96 17.52 47.14 -27.59
C ASP A 96 17.80 47.66 -26.17
N SER A 97 18.28 46.79 -25.30
CA SER A 97 19.04 47.16 -24.10
C SER A 97 19.84 45.94 -23.64
N THR A 98 21.13 46.01 -23.93
CA THR A 98 22.12 45.01 -23.51
C THR A 98 22.52 45.32 -22.06
N GLU A 99 22.13 44.47 -21.12
CA GLU A 99 22.81 44.34 -19.83
C GLU A 99 23.58 43.01 -19.82
N PRO A 100 24.86 42.98 -19.38
CA PRO A 100 25.65 41.76 -19.33
C PRO A 100 25.15 40.81 -18.22
N PRO A 101 25.41 39.49 -18.33
CA PRO A 101 24.86 38.51 -17.40
C PRO A 101 25.50 38.65 -16.01
N THR A 102 24.66 38.74 -14.98
CA THR A 102 25.09 38.48 -13.59
C THR A 102 24.99 36.97 -13.38
N GLU A 103 26.15 36.32 -13.34
CA GLU A 103 26.30 34.91 -12.99
C GLU A 103 26.02 34.77 -11.49
N GLU A 104 24.91 34.13 -11.12
CA GLU A 104 24.63 33.73 -9.73
C GLU A 104 24.85 32.21 -9.55
N PRO A 105 25.34 31.80 -8.36
CA PRO A 105 26.19 30.62 -8.19
C PRO A 105 25.45 29.27 -8.23
N VAL A 106 26.23 28.24 -8.62
CA VAL A 106 25.90 26.81 -8.52
C VAL A 106 25.29 26.43 -7.16
N PRO A 107 24.19 25.65 -7.11
CA PRO A 107 23.67 25.14 -5.86
C PRO A 107 24.70 24.21 -5.22
N THR A 108 25.10 24.52 -3.99
CA THR A 108 25.89 23.62 -3.15
C THR A 108 24.98 22.47 -2.72
N GLU A 109 25.31 21.23 -3.09
CA GLU A 109 24.64 20.03 -2.58
C GLU A 109 24.68 20.05 -1.05
N GLU A 110 23.52 20.03 -0.40
CA GLU A 110 23.43 19.74 1.02
C GLU A 110 23.90 18.29 1.27
N PRO A 111 24.77 18.04 2.27
CA PRO A 111 25.18 16.68 2.57
C PRO A 111 23.99 15.85 3.06
N VAL A 112 23.83 14.67 2.46
CA VAL A 112 22.98 13.56 2.91
C VAL A 112 23.14 13.34 4.42
N PRO A 113 22.06 13.36 5.22
CA PRO A 113 22.16 12.94 6.62
C PRO A 113 22.55 11.46 6.67
N THR A 114 23.65 11.19 7.36
CA THR A 114 24.19 9.85 7.60
C THR A 114 23.22 9.06 8.47
N GLU A 115 22.81 7.87 8.03
CA GLU A 115 22.08 6.91 8.86
C GLU A 115 22.87 6.63 10.15
N GLU A 116 22.27 6.90 11.31
CA GLU A 116 22.80 6.43 12.59
C GLU A 116 22.72 4.90 12.64
N PRO A 117 23.77 4.21 13.11
CA PRO A 117 23.76 2.76 13.22
C PRO A 117 22.72 2.26 14.23
N VAL A 118 21.94 1.29 13.78
CA VAL A 118 21.01 0.44 14.54
C VAL A 118 21.67 -0.04 15.84
N PRO A 119 21.10 0.24 17.04
CA PRO A 119 21.55 -0.42 18.25
C PRO A 119 21.15 -1.91 18.21
N THR A 120 22.14 -2.76 18.05
CA THR A 120 22.04 -4.20 18.26
C THR A 120 22.15 -4.49 19.75
N GLN A 121 21.09 -5.03 20.36
CA GLN A 121 21.24 -5.95 21.50
C GLN A 121 20.05 -6.91 21.58
N PRO A 122 20.24 -8.18 21.18
CA PRO A 122 19.58 -9.30 21.81
C PRO A 122 20.63 -10.09 22.61
N SER A 123 20.40 -10.26 23.91
CA SER A 123 20.81 -11.43 24.71
C SER A 123 20.58 -11.13 26.20
N ASP A 124 19.36 -11.29 26.68
CA ASP A 124 19.19 -11.77 28.05
C ASP A 124 18.27 -12.99 27.99
N ALA A 125 18.92 -14.13 27.78
CA ALA A 125 18.33 -15.41 28.09
C ALA A 125 18.17 -15.45 29.61
N SER A 126 16.97 -15.15 30.09
CA SER A 126 16.54 -15.55 31.43
C SER A 126 16.51 -17.08 31.45
N GLU A 127 17.65 -17.63 31.85
CA GLU A 127 17.86 -19.01 32.22
C GLU A 127 16.78 -19.42 33.24
N PRO A 128 16.00 -20.49 33.01
CA PRO A 128 15.08 -20.99 34.02
C PRO A 128 15.89 -21.58 35.19
N PRO A 129 15.46 -21.39 36.45
CA PRO A 129 16.14 -21.98 37.59
C PRO A 129 16.09 -23.53 37.53
N PRO A 130 17.12 -24.22 38.06
CA PRO A 130 17.20 -25.68 38.02
C PRO A 130 16.08 -26.33 38.84
N SER A 131 15.55 -27.43 38.31
CA SER A 131 14.53 -28.28 38.94
C SER A 131 14.96 -28.74 40.34
N GLU A 132 14.29 -28.23 41.37
CA GLU A 132 14.29 -28.86 42.69
C GLU A 132 13.25 -30.00 42.70
N GLN A 133 13.73 -31.24 42.55
CA GLN A 133 13.19 -32.39 43.29
C GLN A 133 14.26 -32.74 44.34
N PRO A 134 13.91 -32.91 45.63
CA PRO A 134 13.62 -34.28 46.11
C PRO A 134 12.72 -34.41 47.37
N GLY A 135 12.21 -35.65 47.58
CA GLY A 135 11.74 -36.21 48.87
C GLY A 135 10.21 -36.19 49.04
N GLU A 136 9.48 -37.26 49.33
CA GLU A 136 9.76 -38.65 49.75
C GLU A 136 8.75 -39.61 49.10
#